data_AF-A0A847P3S5-F1
#
_entry.id   AF-A0A847P3S5-F1
#
_cell.length_a   1.000
_cell.length_b   1.000
_cell.length_c   1.000
_cell.angle_alpha   90.00
_cell.angle_beta   90.00
_cell.angle_gamma   90.00
#
_symmetry.space_group_name_H-M   'P 1'
#
loop_
_entity.id
_entity.type
_entity.pdbx_description
1 polymer ?
#
loop_
_entity_poly.entity_id
_entity_poly.type
_entity_poly.pdbx_seq_one_letter_code
_entity_poly.pdbx_strand_id
1 'polypeptide(L)' 'IAVTVGKDITRRLRTKYTVESEASVIVQRATAEYRILQDLLLSGYQDTRGVNGAELRFIWERR' A
#
# COMPACT_ATOMS: atom_id res chain seq x y z
N ILE A 1 12.76 -13.22 1.15
CA ILE A 1 11.73 -13.51 0.11
C ILE A 1 10.52 -12.64 0.42
N ALA A 2 9.96 -11.95 -0.57
CA ALA A 2 8.79 -11.09 -0.40
C ALA A 2 7.68 -11.50 -1.38
N VAL A 3 6.45 -11.63 -0.87
CA VAL A 3 5.26 -11.94 -1.67
C VAL A 3 4.23 -10.85 -1.44
N THR A 4 3.80 -10.19 -2.51
CA THR A 4 2.73 -9.19 -2.47
C THR A 4 1.49 -9.71 -3.17
N VAL A 5 0.37 -9.71 -2.45
CA VAL A 5 -0.95 -10.01 -3.00
C VAL A 5 -1.76 -8.73 -3.00
N GLY A 6 -2.22 -8.32 -4.18
CA GLY A 6 -3.07 -7.13 -4.34
C GLY A 6 -4.46 -7.51 -4.82
N LYS A 7 -5.47 -6.77 -4.37
CA LYS A 7 -6.84 -6.85 -4.91
C LYS A 7 -7.39 -5.47 -5.17
N ASP A 8 -7.86 -5.26 -6.39
CA ASP A 8 -8.72 -4.14 -6.74
C ASP A 8 -10.14 -4.44 -6.25
N ILE A 9 -10.57 -3.73 -5.20
CA ILE A 9 -11.90 -3.88 -4.61
C ILE A 9 -12.92 -3.07 -5.40
N THR A 10 -12.51 -1.87 -5.83
CA THR A 10 -13.28 -1.02 -6.73
C THR A 10 -12.33 -0.33 -7.71
N ARG A 11 -12.86 0.43 -8.67
CA ARG A 11 -12.05 1.27 -9.58
C ARG A 11 -11.14 2.28 -8.86
N ARG A 12 -11.48 2.63 -7.61
CA ARG A 12 -10.75 3.63 -6.79
C ARG A 12 -10.08 3.05 -5.55
N LEU A 13 -10.42 1.84 -5.12
CA LEU A 13 -9.93 1.23 -3.88
C LEU A 13 -9.16 -0.05 -4.19
N ARG A 14 -7.90 -0.08 -3.74
CA ARG A 14 -7.02 -1.24 -3.81
C ARG A 14 -6.51 -1.58 -2.42
N THR A 15 -6.42 -2.86 -2.12
CA THR A 15 -5.72 -3.37 -0.94
C THR A 15 -4.54 -4.21 -1.37
N LYS A 16 -3.45 -4.11 -0.62
CA LYS A 16 -2.24 -4.92 -0.82
C LYS A 16 -1.84 -5.54 0.50
N TYR A 17 -1.42 -6.78 0.44
CA TYR A 17 -0.83 -7.49 1.56
C TYR A 17 0.54 -7.99 1.14
N THR A 18 1.59 -7.58 1.84
CA THR A 18 2.96 -8.00 1.56
C THR A 18 3.46 -8.82 2.73
N VAL A 19 3.97 -10.02 2.45
CA VAL A 19 4.63 -10.88 3.42
C VAL A 19 6.09 -10.97 3.04
N GLU A 20 6.95 -10.51 3.96
CA GLU A 20 8.40 -10.51 3.81
C GLU A 20 8.99 -11.47 4.84
N SER A 21 9.92 -12.32 4.39
CA SER A 21 10.71 -13.21 5.24
C SER A 21 12.19 -12.88 5.05
N GLU A 22 12.81 -12.36 6.10
CA GLU A 22 14.25 -12.12 6.21
C GLU A 22 14.77 -12.73 7.50
N ALA A 23 15.84 -13.53 7.40
CA ALA A 23 16.69 -13.96 8.52
C ALA A 23 15.96 -14.28 9.85
N SER A 24 14.87 -15.08 9.75
CA SER A 24 14.02 -15.55 10.87
C SER A 24 12.90 -14.61 11.36
N VAL A 25 12.64 -13.49 10.68
CA VAL A 25 11.50 -12.60 10.97
C VAL A 25 10.53 -12.60 9.80
N ILE A 26 9.25 -12.86 10.10
CA ILE A 26 8.14 -12.70 9.16
C ILE A 26 7.49 -11.34 9.42
N VAL A 27 7.61 -10.43 8.45
CA VAL A 27 6.95 -9.13 8.48
C VAL A 27 5.75 -9.19 7.55
N GLN A 28 4.58 -8.82 8.06
CA GLN A 28 3.38 -8.71 7.25
C GLN A 28 2.95 -7.25 7.22
N ARG A 29 2.73 -6.72 6.01
CA ARG A 29 2.32 -5.34 5.77
C ARG A 29 1.01 -5.30 5.01
N ALA A 30 0.00 -4.69 5.63
CA ALA A 30 -1.25 -4.34 4.98
C ALA A 30 -1.18 -2.89 4.49
N THR A 31 -1.60 -2.67 3.24
CA THR A 31 -1.69 -1.35 2.63
C THR A 31 -3.06 -1.18 2.00
N ALA A 32 -3.70 -0.04 2.25
CA ALA A 32 -4.92 0.37 1.58
C ALA A 32 -4.64 1.63 0.76
N GLU A 33 -5.08 1.65 -0.48
CA GLU A 33 -4.89 2.76 -1.43
C GLU A 33 -6.24 3.21 -1.96
N TYR A 34 -6.55 4.50 -1.83
CA TYR A 34 -7.75 5.12 -2.33
C TYR A 34 -7.42 6.27 -3.28
N ARG A 35 -7.96 6.19 -4.49
CA ARG A 35 -7.85 7.23 -5.51
C ARG A 35 -8.98 8.25 -5.33
N ILE A 36 -8.61 9.44 -4.83
CA ILE A 36 -9.54 10.56 -4.61
C ILE A 36 -9.88 11.21 -5.95
N LEU A 37 -8.85 11.62 -6.70
CA LEU A 37 -8.94 12.16 -8.06
C LEU A 37 -8.02 11.33 -8.98
N GLN A 38 -8.09 11.54 -10.30
CA GLN A 38 -7.19 10.83 -11.24
C GLN A 38 -5.72 10.92 -10.81
N ASP A 39 -5.34 12.09 -10.31
CA ASP A 39 -3.97 12.47 -9.98
C ASP A 39 -3.69 12.50 -8.48
N LEU A 40 -4.67 12.20 -7.62
CA LEU A 40 -4.53 12.25 -6.17
C LEU A 40 -4.84 10.88 -5.54
N LEU A 41 -3.80 10.27 -4.97
CA LEU A 41 -3.86 9.00 -4.27
C LEU A 41 -3.60 9.22 -2.78
N LEU A 42 -4.49 8.68 -1.95
CA LEU A 42 -4.25 8.49 -0.52
C LEU A 42 -3.90 7.04 -0.28
N SER A 43 -2.87 6.76 0.51
CA SER A 43 -2.58 5.42 0.97
C SER A 43 -2.26 5.40 2.46
N GLY A 44 -2.54 4.27 3.09
CA GLY A 44 -2.19 3.98 4.48
C GLY A 44 -1.62 2.58 4.57
N TYR A 45 -0.65 2.38 5.46
CA TYR A 45 -0.08 1.08 5.71
C TYR A 45 0.19 0.83 7.20
N GLN A 46 0.20 -0.44 7.55
CA GLN A 46 0.60 -0.94 8.86
C GLN A 46 1.33 -2.25 8.68
N ASP A 47 2.42 -2.44 9.40
CA ASP A 47 3.11 -3.73 9.50
C ASP A 47 3.12 -4.32 10.92
N THR A 48 3.44 -5.61 11.01
CA THR A 48 3.45 -6.37 12.26
C THR A 48 4.55 -5.96 13.24
N ARG A 49 5.49 -5.10 12.85
CA ARG A 49 6.54 -4.56 13.73
C ARG A 49 6.12 -3.23 14.36
N GLY A 50 4.90 -2.77 14.10
CA GLY A 50 4.41 -1.49 14.56
C GLY A 50 4.80 -0.32 13.66
N VAL A 51 5.38 -0.56 12.48
CA VAL A 51 5.62 0.52 11.51
C VAL A 51 4.32 0.78 10.76
N ASN A 52 3.79 1.99 10.95
CA ASN A 52 2.57 2.46 10.32
C ASN A 52 2.79 3.85 9.73
N GLY A 53 1.93 4.22 8.80
CA GLY A 53 2.04 5.50 8.12
C GLY A 53 0.92 5.73 7.12
N ALA A 54 0.83 6.97 6.66
CA ALA A 54 -0.05 7.37 5.59
C ALA A 54 0.73 8.24 4.60
N GLU A 55 0.35 8.16 3.33
CA GLU A 55 0.97 8.92 2.25
C GLU A 55 -0.13 9.54 1.38
N LEU A 56 0.03 10.82 1.07
CA LEU A 56 -0.71 11.50 0.01
C LEU A 56 0.21 11.71 -1.18
N ARG A 57 -0.13 11.14 -2.32
CA ARG A 57 0.63 11.27 -3.57
C ARG A 57 -0.18 12.03 -4.60
N PHE A 58 0.34 13.18 -5.01
CA PHE A 58 -0.17 13.98 -6.10
C PHE A 58 0.72 13.80 -7.32
N ILE A 59 0.16 13.37 -8.44
CA ILE A 59 0.87 13.17 -9.71
C ILE A 59 0.51 14.34 -10.62
N TRP A 60 1.44 15.27 -10.81
CA TRP A 60 1.27 16.32 -11.80
C TRP A 60 1.92 15.88 -13.11
N GLU A 61 1.11 15.64 -14.14
CA GLU A 61 1.59 15.49 -15.50
C GLU A 61 1.41 16.81 -16.27
N ARG A 62 2.51 17.46 -16.66
CA ARG A 62 2.47 18.69 -17.46
C ARG A 62 2.44 18.27 -18.94
N ARG A 63 1.29 18.45 -19.59
CA ARG A 63 1.10 18.21 -21.03
C ARG A 63 1.79 19.25 -21.89
#